data_AF-A0A0C3JL86-F1
#
_entry.id   AF-A0A0C3JL86-F1
#
_cell.length_a   1.000
_cell.length_b   1.000
_cell.length_c   1.000
_cell.angle_alpha   90.00
_cell.angle_beta   90.00
_cell.angle_gamma   90.00
#
_symmetry.space_group_name_H-M   'P 1'
#
loop_
_entity.id
_entity.type
_entity.pdbx_description
1 polymer ?
#
loop_
_entity_poly.entity_id
_entity_poly.type
_entity_poly.pdbx_seq_one_letter_code
_entity_poly.pdbx_strand_id
1 'polypeptide(L)'
;MAAASQSSMPTAPPGALRTIRGTQPGLLDPSQPSRLLRFPDANLHFASFDPKTALVDGQEPDMRKLNITDILPPPKRVVIESTPKGASFWRFVPRARLEEGAQDEGFWPRLIVLNGEQVHCYQEQWEIYKLDPAYRCTVFGGNKLSSITRVSLEDPSSSALDPSGVKRSRSTSPDPAPQKRVRSCYAQSNTSDDSAGIEDSEEDEIEDMLVDEEDSSEMPKLTSNRKFGRWVDRELLNAERQWRWRMNRVVQDKYNPAPPLPTEASFSMQDDRSDSSVSAPTACSMKRKDTIAPQDIDGAVGSEDRSVDENALSKKRMRAISSEGTRHTTSHGYITRERKRFQKITKFRQRRQPGHHLHFGDNLHFGFSPSVDENDSEDTSESDCKQTSEGAADNTYDPEAARQAEIAQSIRKMRELEKDRPLWEEQKRLREARELAEQEERRTRVEQQRRAEEQRKLREQEAIEQERRRAAAEAERRARDEELRHRENRKRRQRERWDSGPWTPIRALERYKMLSEEFDDWKFSPDESIAFHDIPWPVLHAPSGLTVEDVDWSAVEAFFDAVKSHMRLQDYKAFVEKSHRRFHPDRWRARNVWLAVRDDVDRGFMEVAANTVAQAITPIWRGLKAHDAHSLQS
;
A
#
# COMPACT_ATOMS: atom_id res chain seq x y z
N MET A 1 50.15 27.56 -20.36
CA MET A 1 50.32 27.53 -18.89
C MET A 1 50.09 28.94 -18.36
N ALA A 2 48.86 29.28 -17.99
CA ALA A 2 48.56 30.54 -17.32
C ALA A 2 48.63 30.29 -15.81
N ALA A 3 49.54 30.97 -15.11
CA ALA A 3 49.65 30.89 -13.66
C ALA A 3 48.40 31.54 -13.04
N ALA A 4 47.49 30.72 -12.50
CA ALA A 4 46.34 31.19 -11.76
C ALA A 4 46.84 31.90 -10.48
N SER A 5 46.74 33.23 -10.45
CA SER A 5 46.98 34.03 -9.26
C SER A 5 46.08 33.52 -8.13
N GLN A 6 46.68 32.96 -7.08
CA GLN A 6 45.98 32.58 -5.86
C GLN A 6 45.46 33.87 -5.21
N SER A 7 44.21 34.22 -5.51
CA SER A 7 43.50 35.31 -4.85
C SER A 7 43.33 34.93 -3.38
N SER A 8 44.12 35.57 -2.51
CA SER A 8 43.92 35.50 -1.07
C SER A 8 42.55 36.10 -0.76
N MET A 9 41.58 35.25 -0.44
CA MET A 9 40.24 35.67 -0.04
C MET A 9 40.34 36.66 1.14
N PRO A 10 39.61 37.79 1.10
CA PRO A 10 39.62 38.76 2.19
C PRO A 10 39.14 38.11 3.49
N THR A 11 39.99 38.12 4.52
CA THR A 11 39.66 37.64 5.86
C THR A 11 38.53 38.52 6.41
N ALA A 12 37.33 37.96 6.50
CA ALA A 12 36.17 38.67 7.07
C ALA A 12 36.46 39.10 8.52
N PRO A 13 35.91 40.23 8.98
CA PRO A 13 36.09 40.66 10.37
C PRO A 13 35.57 39.59 11.33
N PRO A 14 36.30 39.29 12.42
CA PRO A 14 35.90 38.29 13.39
C PRO A 14 34.53 38.65 13.99
N GLY A 15 33.51 37.81 13.71
CA GLY A 15 32.15 37.97 14.23
C GLY A 15 31.05 38.14 13.17
N ALA A 16 31.39 38.40 11.91
CA ALA A 16 30.39 38.42 10.83
C ALA A 16 30.08 37.00 10.35
N LEU A 17 28.82 36.56 10.50
CA LEU A 17 28.37 35.27 9.98
C LEU A 17 28.51 35.22 8.46
N ARG A 18 29.31 34.28 7.96
CA ARG A 18 29.51 34.08 6.53
C ARG A 18 28.19 33.66 5.89
N THR A 19 27.84 34.26 4.77
CA THR A 19 26.65 33.88 3.98
C THR A 19 27.06 33.24 2.66
N ILE A 20 26.57 32.04 2.38
CA ILE A 20 26.79 31.34 1.11
C ILE A 20 25.47 31.23 0.34
N ARG A 21 25.47 31.69 -0.92
CA ARG A 21 24.28 31.72 -1.80
C ARG A 21 24.67 31.54 -3.27
N GLY A 22 23.69 31.19 -4.10
CA GLY A 22 23.85 31.00 -5.55
C GLY A 22 24.12 29.55 -5.95
N THR A 23 24.32 29.31 -7.24
CA THR A 23 24.47 27.96 -7.81
C THR A 23 25.91 27.57 -8.15
N GLN A 24 26.87 28.44 -7.87
CA GLN A 24 28.29 28.19 -8.16
C GLN A 24 28.88 27.24 -7.12
N PRO A 25 29.43 26.07 -7.52
CA PRO A 25 30.16 25.20 -6.61
C PRO A 25 31.51 25.82 -6.23
N GLY A 26 32.03 25.43 -5.07
CA GLY A 26 33.39 25.75 -4.63
C GLY A 26 33.58 27.10 -3.95
N LEU A 27 32.52 27.72 -3.42
CA LEU A 27 32.62 28.97 -2.65
C LEU A 27 33.48 28.84 -1.38
N LEU A 28 33.51 27.67 -0.75
CA LEU A 28 34.32 27.38 0.44
C LEU A 28 35.42 26.34 0.18
N ASP A 29 35.18 25.41 -0.74
CA ASP A 29 36.14 24.40 -1.15
C ASP A 29 36.42 24.52 -2.65
N PRO A 30 37.55 25.15 -3.04
CA PRO A 30 37.92 25.32 -4.45
C PRO A 30 38.05 24.01 -5.23
N SER A 31 38.18 22.86 -4.55
CA SER A 31 38.24 21.54 -5.18
C SER A 31 36.87 20.88 -5.41
N GLN A 32 35.78 21.48 -4.92
CA GLN A 32 34.42 20.96 -5.11
C GLN A 32 33.97 20.93 -6.59
N PRO A 33 34.24 21.94 -7.44
CA PRO A 33 33.80 21.93 -8.83
C PRO A 33 34.34 20.73 -9.62
N SER A 34 35.60 20.34 -9.41
CA SER A 34 36.24 19.22 -10.12
C SER A 34 35.71 17.85 -9.69
N ARG A 35 35.12 17.74 -8.50
CA ARG A 35 34.46 16.50 -8.04
C ARG A 35 32.99 16.41 -8.46
N LEU A 36 32.33 17.56 -8.53
CA LEU A 36 30.87 17.63 -8.71
C LEU A 36 30.48 17.76 -10.18
N LEU A 37 31.14 18.63 -10.94
CA LEU A 37 30.81 18.91 -12.34
C LEU A 37 31.38 17.84 -13.26
N ARG A 38 30.63 17.44 -14.29
CA ARG A 38 31.12 16.56 -15.35
C ARG A 38 32.03 17.32 -16.31
N PHE A 39 31.74 18.62 -16.51
CA PHE A 39 32.55 19.51 -17.33
C PHE A 39 33.01 20.71 -16.51
N PRO A 40 34.29 21.13 -16.63
CA PRO A 40 34.85 22.19 -15.78
C PRO A 40 34.13 23.54 -15.90
N ASP A 41 33.53 23.81 -17.07
CA ASP A 41 32.84 25.08 -17.36
C ASP A 41 31.32 24.96 -17.28
N ALA A 42 30.79 23.87 -16.70
CA ALA A 42 29.34 23.68 -16.59
C ALA A 42 28.74 24.49 -15.44
N ASN A 43 27.53 24.98 -15.65
CA ASN A 43 26.74 25.66 -14.65
C ASN A 43 25.66 24.73 -14.09
N LEU A 44 25.38 24.85 -12.79
CA LEU A 44 24.29 24.12 -12.14
C LEU A 44 23.05 25.01 -12.04
N HIS A 45 21.90 24.41 -12.32
CA HIS A 45 20.59 24.98 -12.08
C HIS A 45 19.78 24.01 -11.23
N PHE A 46 18.95 24.51 -10.33
CA PHE A 46 18.11 23.65 -9.48
C PHE A 46 16.64 23.85 -9.83
N ALA A 47 15.91 22.75 -9.95
CA ALA A 47 14.48 22.77 -10.24
C ALA A 47 13.73 21.76 -9.37
N SER A 48 12.43 21.96 -9.20
CA SER A 48 11.53 20.97 -8.62
C SER A 48 11.00 20.07 -9.73
N PHE A 49 11.28 18.78 -9.63
CA PHE A 49 10.66 17.74 -10.43
C PHE A 49 9.32 17.35 -9.80
N ASP A 50 8.24 17.71 -10.48
CA ASP A 50 6.91 17.18 -10.23
C ASP A 50 6.71 15.95 -11.13
N PRO A 51 6.49 14.75 -10.58
CA PRO A 51 6.22 13.56 -11.37
C PRO A 51 5.10 13.74 -12.40
N LYS A 52 4.16 14.66 -12.14
CA LYS A 52 3.05 14.96 -13.06
C LYS A 52 3.51 15.59 -14.38
N THR A 53 4.61 16.35 -14.39
CA THR A 53 5.08 17.02 -15.61
C THR A 53 5.88 16.11 -16.52
N ALA A 54 6.25 14.90 -16.06
CA ALA A 54 7.03 13.93 -16.83
C ALA A 54 6.18 12.92 -17.62
N LEU A 55 4.85 12.97 -17.48
CA LEU A 55 3.93 12.13 -18.24
C LEU A 55 3.70 12.79 -19.61
N VAL A 56 4.50 12.38 -20.60
CA VAL A 56 4.56 13.02 -21.93
C VAL A 56 3.47 12.53 -22.90
N ASP A 57 2.77 11.45 -22.60
CA ASP A 57 1.67 10.99 -23.43
C ASP A 57 0.34 11.26 -22.73
N GLY A 58 -0.60 11.90 -23.42
CA GLY A 58 -1.93 12.32 -22.95
C GLY A 58 -2.85 11.25 -22.36
N GLN A 59 -2.32 10.12 -21.88
CA GLN A 59 -2.90 9.40 -20.76
C GLN A 59 -2.80 10.28 -19.51
N GLU A 60 -3.81 11.12 -19.28
CA GLU A 60 -4.11 11.54 -17.92
C GLU A 60 -4.18 10.27 -17.06
N PRO A 61 -3.25 10.07 -16.09
CA PRO A 61 -3.37 8.95 -15.19
C PRO A 61 -4.71 9.11 -14.49
N ASP A 62 -5.62 8.16 -14.69
CA ASP A 62 -6.99 8.17 -14.17
C ASP A 62 -6.99 8.68 -12.73
N MET A 63 -7.32 9.97 -12.55
CA MET A 63 -7.18 10.65 -11.26
C MET A 63 -8.11 10.05 -10.20
N ARG A 64 -9.05 9.18 -10.61
CA ARG A 64 -9.93 8.41 -9.72
C ARG A 64 -9.25 7.16 -9.16
N LYS A 65 -8.12 6.72 -9.74
CA LYS A 65 -7.31 5.59 -9.25
C LYS A 65 -6.12 6.01 -8.40
N LEU A 66 -5.66 7.26 -8.53
CA LEU A 66 -4.73 7.85 -7.58
C LEU A 66 -5.54 8.31 -6.38
N ASN A 67 -5.59 7.45 -5.36
CA ASN A 67 -6.25 7.72 -4.10
C ASN A 67 -5.76 9.09 -3.59
N ILE A 68 -6.65 10.09 -3.54
CA ILE A 68 -6.36 11.48 -3.11
C ILE A 68 -5.71 11.52 -1.70
N THR A 69 -5.82 10.43 -0.95
CA THR A 69 -5.21 10.26 0.38
C THR A 69 -3.75 9.78 0.34
N ASP A 70 -3.26 9.24 -0.78
CA ASP A 70 -1.84 8.97 -1.02
C ASP A 70 -1.17 10.27 -1.46
N ILE A 71 -0.87 11.08 -0.44
CA ILE A 71 -0.11 12.34 -0.52
C ILE A 71 1.10 12.10 -1.42
N LEU A 72 1.06 12.71 -2.61
CA LEU A 72 2.16 12.66 -3.54
C LEU A 72 3.43 13.08 -2.78
N PRO A 73 4.52 12.29 -2.89
CA PRO A 73 5.76 12.63 -2.23
C PRO A 73 6.15 14.07 -2.59
N PRO A 74 6.66 14.87 -1.65
CA PRO A 74 7.02 16.26 -1.92
C PRO A 74 7.90 16.33 -3.17
N PRO A 75 7.74 17.37 -4.02
CA PRO A 75 8.45 17.50 -5.28
C PRO A 75 9.93 17.21 -5.09
N LYS A 76 10.46 16.27 -5.87
CA LYS A 76 11.88 15.90 -5.75
C LYS A 76 12.71 17.02 -6.37
N ARG A 77 13.79 17.42 -5.74
CA ARG A 77 14.70 18.42 -6.33
C ARG A 77 15.61 17.73 -7.35
N VAL A 78 15.77 18.37 -8.50
CA VAL A 78 16.71 17.95 -9.55
C VAL A 78 17.72 19.07 -9.77
N VAL A 79 18.95 18.67 -10.10
CA VAL A 79 19.99 19.56 -10.58
C VAL A 79 20.13 19.35 -12.08
N ILE A 80 20.18 20.45 -12.83
CA ILE A 80 20.40 20.51 -14.27
C ILE A 80 21.77 21.14 -14.47
N GLU A 81 22.70 20.36 -15.01
CA GLU A 81 24.05 20.79 -15.39
C GLU A 81 24.03 21.20 -16.87
N SER A 82 24.26 22.49 -17.13
CA SER A 82 24.27 23.07 -18.47
C SER A 82 25.70 23.41 -18.89
N THR A 83 26.13 22.82 -19.99
CA THR A 83 27.43 23.12 -20.61
C THR A 83 27.36 24.42 -21.42
N PRO A 84 28.48 25.12 -21.64
CA PRO A 84 28.51 26.32 -22.49
C PRO A 84 28.16 26.03 -23.96
N LYS A 85 28.19 24.76 -24.37
CA LYS A 85 27.78 24.28 -25.70
C LYS A 85 26.26 24.04 -25.82
N GLY A 86 25.49 24.29 -24.76
CA GLY A 86 24.03 24.11 -24.74
C GLY A 86 23.55 22.69 -24.43
N ALA A 87 24.45 21.73 -24.18
CA ALA A 87 24.03 20.41 -23.70
C ALA A 87 23.65 20.48 -22.21
N SER A 88 22.52 19.85 -21.86
CA SER A 88 22.01 19.80 -20.49
C SER A 88 21.90 18.36 -20.00
N PHE A 89 22.41 18.10 -18.80
CA PHE A 89 22.29 16.82 -18.10
C PHE A 89 21.55 17.06 -16.79
N TRP A 90 20.74 16.12 -16.33
CA TRP A 90 20.05 16.28 -15.05
C TRP A 90 20.22 15.05 -14.16
N ARG A 91 20.16 15.26 -12.84
CA ARG A 91 20.16 14.20 -11.83
C ARG A 91 19.36 14.63 -10.60
N PHE A 92 18.86 13.66 -9.83
CA PHE A 92 18.18 13.95 -8.57
C PHE A 92 19.18 14.42 -7.51
N VAL A 93 18.79 15.43 -6.73
CA VAL A 93 19.55 15.85 -5.55
C VAL A 93 19.32 14.83 -4.43
N PRO A 94 20.37 14.24 -3.84
CA PRO A 94 20.22 13.33 -2.70
C PRO A 94 19.50 13.98 -1.52
N ARG A 95 18.81 13.17 -0.72
CA ARG A 95 18.25 13.64 0.56
C ARG A 95 19.36 13.75 1.59
N ALA A 96 19.29 14.78 2.44
CA ALA A 96 20.15 14.84 3.61
C ALA A 96 19.84 13.67 4.57
N ARG A 97 20.81 13.30 5.41
CA ARG A 97 20.57 12.37 6.51
C ARG A 97 19.71 13.08 7.56
N LEU A 98 18.52 12.55 7.83
CA LEU A 98 17.65 13.03 8.89
C LEU A 98 17.97 12.25 10.16
N GLU A 99 18.41 12.94 11.21
CA GLU A 99 18.63 12.36 12.54
C GLU A 99 17.30 12.17 13.29
N GLU A 100 17.34 11.42 14.40
CA GLU A 100 16.14 11.11 15.18
C GLU A 100 15.41 12.41 15.61
N GLY A 101 14.15 12.53 15.20
CA GLY A 101 13.32 13.70 15.46
C GLY A 101 13.24 14.74 14.32
N ALA A 102 14.07 14.64 13.27
CA ALA A 102 13.93 15.47 12.08
C ALA A 102 12.89 14.89 11.11
N GLN A 103 11.82 15.63 10.83
CA GLN A 103 10.76 15.19 9.90
C GLN A 103 11.06 15.55 8.44
N ASP A 104 11.76 16.66 8.22
CA ASP A 104 12.12 17.20 6.91
C ASP A 104 13.42 18.01 6.98
N GLU A 105 13.89 18.52 5.83
CA GLU A 105 15.09 19.37 5.77
C GLU A 105 14.83 20.81 6.26
N GLY A 106 13.59 21.18 6.57
CA GLY A 106 13.22 22.53 7.04
C GLY A 106 13.13 23.61 5.95
N PHE A 107 13.16 24.86 6.40
CA PHE A 107 13.11 26.06 5.55
C PHE A 107 14.51 26.59 5.23
N TRP A 108 14.62 27.31 4.11
CA TRP A 108 15.85 27.94 3.65
C TRP A 108 15.60 29.42 3.32
N PRO A 109 16.57 30.32 3.54
CA PRO A 109 17.91 30.08 4.07
C PRO A 109 17.91 29.79 5.58
N ARG A 110 18.96 29.15 6.09
CA ARG A 110 19.11 28.90 7.54
C ARG A 110 20.57 28.87 7.97
N LEU A 111 20.77 28.99 9.29
CA LEU A 111 22.08 28.84 9.91
C LEU A 111 22.44 27.34 9.99
N ILE A 112 23.61 26.98 9.48
CA ILE A 112 24.14 25.61 9.53
C ILE A 112 25.58 25.62 10.06
N VAL A 113 26.06 24.48 10.53
CA VAL A 113 27.46 24.27 10.93
C VAL A 113 28.20 23.57 9.79
N LEU A 114 29.05 24.29 9.07
CA LEU A 114 29.85 23.76 7.97
C LEU A 114 31.30 23.60 8.43
N ASN A 115 31.76 22.36 8.56
CA ASN A 115 33.09 22.02 9.09
C ASN A 115 33.44 22.72 10.43
N GLY A 116 32.44 22.93 11.28
CA GLY A 116 32.60 23.60 12.59
C GLY A 116 32.33 25.11 12.59
N GLU A 117 32.22 25.76 11.42
CA GLU A 117 31.90 27.18 11.29
C GLU A 117 30.39 27.40 11.11
N GLN A 118 29.82 28.41 11.75
CA GLN A 118 28.42 28.79 11.54
C GLN A 118 28.29 29.64 10.27
N VAL A 119 27.54 29.12 9.31
CA VAL A 119 27.35 29.76 7.99
C VAL A 119 25.86 29.90 7.72
N HIS A 120 25.45 31.06 7.25
CA HIS A 120 24.10 31.29 6.74
C HIS A 120 24.02 30.74 5.31
N CYS A 121 23.34 29.60 5.15
CA CYS A 121 23.34 28.83 3.93
C CYS A 121 21.98 28.89 3.23
N TYR A 122 21.99 29.12 1.93
CA TYR A 122 20.82 29.08 1.06
C TYR A 122 20.60 27.66 0.49
N GLN A 123 19.39 27.40 0.00
CA GLN A 123 18.99 26.06 -0.45
C GLN A 123 19.91 25.52 -1.56
N GLU A 124 20.27 26.35 -2.54
CA GLU A 124 21.10 25.94 -3.69
C GLU A 124 22.48 25.47 -3.21
N GLN A 125 23.10 26.20 -2.29
CA GLN A 125 24.39 25.83 -1.73
C GLN A 125 24.30 24.55 -0.90
N TRP A 126 23.26 24.38 -0.09
CA TRP A 126 23.01 23.12 0.60
C TRP A 126 22.89 21.94 -0.36
N GLU A 127 22.17 22.11 -1.47
CA GLU A 127 21.99 21.08 -2.49
C GLU A 127 23.29 20.76 -3.24
N ILE A 128 24.16 21.75 -3.49
CA ILE A 128 25.52 21.53 -4.01
C ILE A 128 26.32 20.63 -3.07
N TYR A 129 26.29 20.88 -1.76
CA TYR A 129 27.01 20.04 -0.80
C TYR A 129 26.42 18.63 -0.68
N LYS A 130 25.12 18.45 -0.88
CA LYS A 130 24.50 17.11 -0.93
C LYS A 130 24.91 16.29 -2.16
N LEU A 131 25.30 16.95 -3.24
CA LEU A 131 25.76 16.28 -4.47
C LEU A 131 27.21 15.81 -4.39
N ASP A 132 28.02 16.40 -3.50
CA ASP A 132 29.44 16.08 -3.37
C ASP A 132 29.65 14.93 -2.37
N PRO A 133 30.15 13.75 -2.82
CA PRO A 133 30.36 12.60 -1.94
C PRO A 133 31.42 12.85 -0.86
N ALA A 134 32.25 13.88 -0.99
CA ALA A 134 33.21 14.29 0.05
C ALA A 134 32.54 14.94 1.27
N TYR A 135 31.23 15.22 1.23
CA TYR A 135 30.50 15.85 2.32
C TYR A 135 29.30 15.02 2.78
N ARG A 136 29.05 15.04 4.08
CA ARG A 136 27.87 14.47 4.72
C ARG A 136 27.01 15.62 5.23
N CYS A 137 25.80 15.71 4.68
CA CYS A 137 24.80 16.69 5.10
C CYS A 137 23.80 16.01 6.06
N THR A 138 23.74 16.51 7.30
CA THR A 138 22.87 15.97 8.35
C THR A 138 21.92 17.06 8.88
N VAL A 139 20.64 16.70 9.03
CA VAL A 139 19.61 17.55 9.62
C VAL A 139 19.20 16.97 10.95
N PHE A 140 19.34 17.76 12.01
CA PHE A 140 18.97 17.37 13.35
C PHE A 140 17.56 17.85 13.69
N GLY A 141 16.83 17.05 14.48
CA GLY A 141 15.58 17.49 15.09
C GLY A 141 15.81 18.49 16.24
N GLY A 142 14.81 19.33 16.52
CA GLY A 142 14.83 20.28 17.63
C GLY A 142 15.70 21.53 17.37
N ASN A 143 16.34 22.06 18.42
CA ASN A 143 17.11 23.32 18.37
C ASN A 143 18.56 23.14 17.89
N LYS A 144 18.91 21.96 17.34
CA LYS A 144 20.26 21.69 16.83
C LYS A 144 20.38 22.18 15.39
N LEU A 145 21.42 22.96 15.11
CA LEU A 145 21.71 23.42 13.75
C LEU A 145 22.09 22.22 12.87
N SER A 146 21.62 22.23 11.62
CA SER A 146 22.04 21.24 10.64
C SER A 146 23.52 21.38 10.33
N SER A 147 24.17 20.28 9.95
CA SER A 147 25.62 20.27 9.71
C SER A 147 26.01 19.73 8.35
N ILE A 148 27.11 20.27 7.83
CA ILE A 148 27.86 19.75 6.68
C ILE A 148 29.24 19.40 7.21
N THR A 149 29.58 18.11 7.20
CA THR A 149 30.88 17.61 7.62
C THR A 149 31.61 16.95 6.47
N ARG A 150 32.89 17.28 6.27
CA ARG A 150 33.73 16.59 5.30
C ARG A 150 33.93 15.13 5.74
N VAL A 151 33.68 14.20 4.83
CA VAL A 151 33.93 12.78 5.03
C VAL A 151 35.35 12.49 4.57
N SER A 152 36.20 11.96 5.47
CA SER A 152 37.49 11.40 5.04
C SER A 152 37.21 10.15 4.21
N LEU A 153 37.72 10.10 2.98
CA LEU A 153 37.59 8.92 2.10
C LEU A 153 38.36 7.71 2.64
N GLU A 154 39.19 7.88 3.67
CA GLU A 154 40.02 6.83 4.27
C GLU A 154 39.28 5.94 5.28
N ASP A 155 38.01 6.24 5.63
CA ASP A 155 37.21 5.44 6.56
C ASP A 155 36.03 4.70 5.88
N PRO A 156 36.29 3.68 5.02
CA PRO A 156 35.24 2.84 4.47
C PRO A 156 34.53 1.97 5.54
N SER A 157 35.04 1.92 6.78
CA SER A 157 34.52 1.07 7.85
C SER A 157 33.22 1.56 8.52
N SER A 158 32.77 2.80 8.27
CA SER A 158 31.63 3.40 9.01
C SER A 158 30.31 3.52 8.23
N SER A 159 30.23 3.07 6.97
CA SER A 159 29.06 3.32 6.11
C SER A 159 28.09 2.14 5.89
N ALA A 160 28.29 0.99 6.53
CA ALA A 160 27.45 -0.21 6.36
C ALA A 160 26.35 -0.42 7.42
N LEU A 161 25.85 0.64 8.07
CA LEU A 161 24.66 0.56 8.91
C LEU A 161 23.57 1.47 8.35
N ASP A 162 22.80 0.89 7.43
CA ASP A 162 21.52 1.43 6.96
C ASP A 162 20.41 0.96 7.93
N PRO A 163 19.72 1.86 8.66
CA PRO A 163 18.73 1.48 9.68
C PRO A 163 17.33 1.26 9.06
N SER A 164 17.24 0.47 7.99
CA SER A 164 15.95 0.04 7.43
C SER A 164 15.91 -1.48 7.23
N GLY A 165 16.04 -2.21 8.33
CA GLY A 165 15.82 -3.65 8.35
C GLY A 165 15.97 -4.22 9.74
N VAL A 166 14.86 -4.27 10.50
CA VAL A 166 14.76 -5.02 11.76
C VAL A 166 15.04 -6.50 11.46
N LYS A 167 16.30 -6.90 11.55
CA LYS A 167 16.72 -8.30 11.66
C LYS A 167 16.68 -8.66 13.14
N ARG A 168 15.75 -9.54 13.51
CA ARG A 168 15.79 -10.27 14.79
C ARG A 168 17.12 -11.00 14.89
N SER A 169 17.94 -10.64 15.86
CA SER A 169 19.12 -11.41 16.27
C SER A 169 18.66 -12.81 16.71
N ARG A 170 19.06 -13.84 15.95
CA ARG A 170 19.07 -15.22 16.43
C ARG A 170 20.38 -15.43 17.18
N SER A 171 20.25 -15.71 18.46
CA SER A 171 21.31 -16.23 19.31
C SER A 171 21.80 -17.57 18.78
N THR A 172 23.13 -17.67 18.70
CA THR A 172 23.95 -18.83 18.41
C THR A 172 23.68 -19.98 19.38
N SER A 173 23.48 -21.19 18.86
CA SER A 173 23.55 -22.48 19.55
C SER A 173 23.89 -23.56 18.51
N PRO A 174 24.68 -24.60 18.85
CA PRO A 174 25.61 -25.25 17.93
C PRO A 174 25.00 -26.41 17.11
N ASP A 175 25.54 -26.57 15.90
CA ASP A 175 25.45 -27.74 15.02
C ASP A 175 26.17 -28.96 15.66
N PRO A 176 26.06 -30.24 15.18
CA PRO A 176 25.72 -30.64 13.80
C PRO A 176 24.84 -31.91 13.62
N ALA A 177 24.27 -32.11 12.42
CA ALA A 177 24.31 -33.35 11.61
C ALA A 177 23.18 -33.45 10.55
N PRO A 178 23.39 -34.20 9.43
CA PRO A 178 22.78 -33.91 8.14
C PRO A 178 21.52 -34.75 7.85
N GLN A 179 20.47 -34.13 7.31
CA GLN A 179 19.30 -34.86 6.79
C GLN A 179 19.31 -34.95 5.26
N LYS A 180 19.27 -36.19 4.81
CA LYS A 180 19.24 -36.68 3.42
C LYS A 180 17.97 -36.23 2.69
N ARG A 181 18.17 -35.73 1.46
CA ARG A 181 17.15 -35.61 0.41
C ARG A 181 16.71 -37.02 -0.03
N VAL A 182 15.40 -37.23 -0.13
CA VAL A 182 14.82 -38.33 -0.92
C VAL A 182 13.98 -37.73 -2.04
N ARG A 183 14.33 -38.12 -3.27
CA ARG A 183 13.54 -37.99 -4.51
C ARG A 183 12.32 -38.90 -4.45
N SER A 184 11.21 -38.48 -5.03
CA SER A 184 10.14 -39.37 -5.50
C SER A 184 9.75 -38.98 -6.91
N CYS A 185 9.78 -39.97 -7.81
CA CYS A 185 9.41 -39.87 -9.22
C CYS A 185 8.10 -40.65 -9.43
N TYR A 186 7.21 -40.09 -10.26
CA TYR A 186 6.26 -40.73 -11.17
C TYR A 186 5.41 -41.95 -10.73
N ALA A 187 4.10 -41.78 -10.81
CA ALA A 187 3.22 -42.78 -11.41
C ALA A 187 2.16 -42.07 -12.26
N GLN A 188 2.21 -42.33 -13.57
CA GLN A 188 1.15 -42.09 -14.53
C GLN A 188 0.02 -43.09 -14.28
N SER A 189 -1.23 -42.65 -14.42
CA SER A 189 -2.34 -43.54 -14.75
C SER A 189 -3.29 -42.81 -15.70
N ASN A 190 -3.18 -43.15 -16.98
CA ASN A 190 -4.24 -43.00 -17.95
C ASN A 190 -5.37 -43.96 -17.56
N THR A 191 -6.58 -43.45 -17.37
CA THR A 191 -7.80 -44.22 -17.60
C THR A 191 -8.83 -43.29 -18.23
N SER A 192 -9.09 -43.55 -19.50
CA SER A 192 -10.38 -43.34 -20.15
C SER A 192 -11.50 -43.93 -19.30
N ASP A 193 -12.60 -43.22 -19.10
CA ASP A 193 -13.92 -43.82 -19.34
C ASP A 193 -15.01 -42.77 -19.46
N ASP A 194 -15.91 -43.03 -20.40
CA ASP A 194 -17.17 -42.37 -20.64
C ASP A 194 -18.12 -42.54 -19.45
N SER A 195 -18.92 -41.52 -19.11
CA SER A 195 -20.34 -41.77 -18.83
C SER A 195 -21.15 -40.47 -18.85
N ALA A 196 -22.28 -40.60 -19.53
CA ALA A 196 -23.34 -39.63 -19.73
C ALA A 196 -24.02 -39.17 -18.43
N GLY A 197 -24.63 -37.98 -18.53
CA GLY A 197 -26.01 -37.67 -18.16
C GLY A 197 -26.49 -38.01 -16.75
N ILE A 198 -26.97 -37.00 -16.03
CA ILE A 198 -28.26 -37.03 -15.33
C ILE A 198 -28.66 -35.57 -15.06
N GLU A 199 -29.85 -35.26 -15.54
CA GLU A 199 -30.65 -34.07 -15.27
C GLU A 199 -31.14 -34.07 -13.81
N ASP A 200 -31.66 -32.92 -13.39
CA ASP A 200 -32.84 -32.83 -12.53
C ASP A 200 -32.72 -33.26 -11.05
N SER A 201 -32.80 -32.27 -10.15
CA SER A 201 -33.57 -32.40 -8.92
C SER A 201 -33.81 -31.00 -8.35
N GLU A 202 -35.02 -30.51 -8.65
CA GLU A 202 -35.79 -29.57 -7.86
C GLU A 202 -36.04 -30.15 -6.43
N GLU A 203 -36.60 -29.32 -5.54
CA GLU A 203 -37.09 -29.65 -4.18
C GLU A 203 -35.98 -29.72 -3.11
N ASP A 204 -35.99 -28.95 -2.01
CA ASP A 204 -37.02 -28.97 -0.98
C ASP A 204 -37.25 -27.61 -0.30
N GLU A 205 -38.54 -27.27 -0.32
CA GLU A 205 -39.29 -26.32 0.47
C GLU A 205 -39.51 -26.93 1.87
N ILE A 206 -38.92 -26.39 2.94
CA ILE A 206 -39.30 -26.77 4.31
C ILE A 206 -39.46 -25.52 5.18
N GLU A 207 -40.73 -25.14 5.26
CA GLU A 207 -41.48 -24.70 6.45
C GLU A 207 -40.87 -23.63 7.37
N ASP A 208 -41.47 -22.44 7.24
CA ASP A 208 -41.68 -21.49 8.33
C ASP A 208 -42.27 -22.19 9.57
N MET A 209 -41.46 -22.37 10.61
CA MET A 209 -41.95 -22.53 11.96
C MET A 209 -41.86 -21.20 12.71
N LEU A 210 -42.99 -20.51 12.74
CA LEU A 210 -43.36 -19.56 13.79
C LEU A 210 -43.31 -20.29 15.14
N VAL A 211 -42.28 -19.98 15.93
CA VAL A 211 -42.32 -20.15 17.39
C VAL A 211 -42.12 -18.77 17.98
N ASP A 212 -43.24 -18.13 18.31
CA ASP A 212 -43.30 -17.08 19.31
C ASP A 212 -42.98 -17.74 20.66
N GLU A 213 -41.97 -17.25 21.38
CA GLU A 213 -41.97 -17.18 22.85
C GLU A 213 -40.72 -16.43 23.38
N GLU A 214 -41.01 -15.24 23.90
CA GLU A 214 -40.55 -14.69 25.18
C GLU A 214 -39.08 -14.24 25.41
N ASP A 215 -38.98 -12.92 25.64
CA ASP A 215 -38.10 -12.21 26.56
C ASP A 215 -36.63 -12.65 26.67
N SER A 216 -35.78 -11.97 25.89
CA SER A 216 -34.44 -11.63 26.38
C SER A 216 -34.00 -10.24 25.89
N SER A 217 -33.82 -9.34 26.85
CA SER A 217 -33.31 -7.99 26.68
C SER A 217 -31.92 -7.96 26.03
N GLU A 218 -31.85 -7.65 24.74
CA GLU A 218 -30.60 -7.26 24.07
C GLU A 218 -30.27 -5.80 24.42
N MET A 219 -29.23 -5.60 25.25
CA MET A 219 -28.59 -4.30 25.42
C MET A 219 -27.77 -3.88 24.18
N PRO A 220 -27.58 -2.57 23.94
CA PRO A 220 -27.04 -2.04 22.69
C PRO A 220 -25.58 -2.41 22.48
N LYS A 221 -25.27 -2.99 21.32
CA LYS A 221 -23.90 -3.20 20.82
C LYS A 221 -23.27 -1.85 20.50
N LEU A 222 -22.60 -1.24 21.49
CA LEU A 222 -21.68 -0.12 21.26
C LEU A 222 -20.42 -0.64 20.55
N THR A 223 -20.42 -0.53 19.22
CA THR A 223 -19.23 -0.71 18.39
C THR A 223 -18.21 0.37 18.76
N SER A 224 -17.05 -0.03 19.30
CA SER A 224 -16.01 0.91 19.68
C SER A 224 -15.32 1.49 18.44
N ASN A 225 -15.72 2.71 18.10
CA ASN A 225 -15.01 3.60 17.21
C ASN A 225 -13.69 4.05 17.88
N ARG A 226 -12.58 3.35 17.58
CA ARG A 226 -11.24 3.67 18.11
C ARG A 226 -10.21 4.07 17.04
N LYS A 227 -10.65 4.37 15.81
CA LYS A 227 -9.72 4.76 14.72
C LYS A 227 -9.81 6.23 14.29
N PHE A 228 -10.81 7.00 14.75
CA PHE A 228 -11.00 8.39 14.32
C PHE A 228 -9.89 9.36 14.75
N GLY A 229 -9.22 9.13 15.89
CA GLY A 229 -8.19 10.05 16.39
C GLY A 229 -6.86 10.02 15.63
N ARG A 230 -6.58 9.00 14.81
CA ARG A 230 -5.28 8.85 14.12
C ARG A 230 -5.29 9.37 12.68
N TRP A 231 -6.48 9.63 12.13
CA TRP A 231 -6.65 10.05 10.74
C TRP A 231 -6.63 11.58 10.60
N VAL A 232 -7.28 12.28 11.54
CA VAL A 232 -7.31 13.76 11.61
C VAL A 232 -5.90 14.35 11.80
N ASP A 233 -5.06 13.69 12.59
CA ASP A 233 -3.69 14.14 12.88
C ASP A 233 -2.79 14.08 11.63
N ARG A 234 -3.02 13.11 10.73
CA ARG A 234 -2.23 12.95 9.50
C ARG A 234 -2.57 14.03 8.48
N GLU A 235 -3.84 14.42 8.35
CA GLU A 235 -4.28 15.45 7.42
C GLU A 235 -3.78 16.84 7.83
N LEU A 236 -3.80 17.17 9.13
CA LEU A 236 -3.21 18.39 9.68
C LEU A 236 -1.69 18.47 9.42
N LEU A 237 -0.95 17.38 9.66
CA LEU A 237 0.49 17.29 9.35
C LEU A 237 0.80 17.49 7.85
N ASN A 238 -0.08 17.04 6.96
CA ASN A 238 0.07 17.23 5.52
C ASN A 238 -0.26 18.65 5.07
N ALA A 239 -1.34 19.23 5.61
CA ALA A 239 -1.71 20.62 5.37
C ALA A 239 -0.61 21.57 5.85
N GLU A 240 -0.03 21.28 7.01
CA GLU A 240 1.13 21.99 7.53
C GLU A 240 2.32 21.86 6.57
N ARG A 241 2.67 20.64 6.12
CA ARG A 241 3.76 20.43 5.14
C ARG A 241 3.55 21.21 3.83
N GLN A 242 2.33 21.23 3.29
CA GLN A 242 2.01 21.99 2.07
C GLN A 242 2.05 23.50 2.29
N TRP A 243 1.60 23.98 3.45
CA TRP A 243 1.71 25.39 3.83
C TRP A 243 3.17 25.82 3.96
N ARG A 244 4.01 25.00 4.61
CA ARG A 244 5.46 25.20 4.73
C ARG A 244 6.14 25.26 3.35
N TRP A 245 5.80 24.36 2.43
CA TRP A 245 6.33 24.38 1.07
C TRP A 245 5.96 25.67 0.31
N ARG A 246 4.69 26.11 0.40
CA ARG A 246 4.24 27.36 -0.22
C ARG A 246 4.96 28.58 0.34
N MET A 247 5.16 28.64 1.66
CA MET A 247 5.90 29.73 2.31
C MET A 247 7.37 29.76 1.88
N ASN A 248 8.05 28.61 1.77
CA ASN A 248 9.42 28.53 1.24
C ASN A 248 9.53 29.12 -0.17
N ARG A 249 8.57 28.81 -1.05
CA ARG A 249 8.53 29.34 -2.42
C ARG A 249 8.41 30.87 -2.43
N VAL A 250 7.50 31.43 -1.62
CA VAL A 250 7.32 32.89 -1.49
C VAL A 250 8.59 33.57 -0.95
N VAL A 251 9.27 32.94 0.02
CA VAL A 251 10.53 33.46 0.56
C VAL A 251 11.63 33.45 -0.52
N GLN A 252 11.75 32.36 -1.29
CA GLN A 252 12.72 32.31 -2.40
C GLN A 252 12.45 33.38 -3.46
N ASP A 253 11.19 33.56 -3.86
CA ASP A 253 10.79 34.60 -4.82
C ASP A 253 11.13 36.01 -4.31
N LYS A 254 11.03 36.25 -2.99
CA LYS A 254 11.38 37.53 -2.35
C LYS A 254 12.89 37.81 -2.37
N TYR A 255 13.73 36.80 -2.19
CA TYR A 255 15.19 36.96 -2.11
C TYR A 255 15.91 36.79 -3.45
N ASN A 256 15.21 36.36 -4.50
CA ASN A 256 15.73 36.24 -5.85
C ASN A 256 14.91 37.09 -6.83
N PRO A 257 14.89 38.44 -6.66
CA PRO A 257 14.23 39.29 -7.65
C PRO A 257 14.93 39.09 -8.98
N ALA A 258 14.21 38.50 -9.94
CA ALA A 258 14.71 38.39 -11.30
C ALA A 258 15.13 39.80 -11.75
N PRO A 259 16.36 39.98 -12.28
CA PRO A 259 16.76 41.28 -12.82
C PRO A 259 15.72 41.68 -13.87
N PRO A 260 15.24 42.95 -13.86
CA PRO A 260 14.25 43.40 -14.84
C PRO A 260 14.80 43.15 -16.24
N LEU A 261 14.18 42.20 -16.94
CA LEU A 261 14.52 41.92 -18.32
C LEU A 261 14.20 43.17 -19.16
N PRO A 262 15.10 43.59 -20.07
CA PRO A 262 14.83 44.73 -20.95
C PRO A 262 13.66 44.39 -21.87
N THR A 263 12.60 45.17 -21.76
CA THR A 263 11.27 44.98 -22.37
C THR A 263 11.22 45.28 -23.88
N GLU A 264 12.27 45.01 -24.65
CA GLU A 264 12.25 45.25 -26.11
C GLU A 264 12.89 44.11 -26.89
N ALA A 265 12.11 43.06 -27.15
CA ALA A 265 12.24 42.22 -28.35
C ALA A 265 11.00 41.34 -28.50
N SER A 266 9.97 41.89 -29.14
CA SER A 266 8.81 41.16 -29.63
C SER A 266 9.24 40.26 -30.80
N PHE A 267 9.60 39.01 -30.53
CA PHE A 267 9.79 38.01 -31.58
C PHE A 267 8.45 37.37 -31.94
N SER A 268 7.88 37.87 -33.02
CA SER A 268 6.80 37.25 -33.79
C SER A 268 7.36 36.00 -34.49
N MET A 269 6.78 34.83 -34.23
CA MET A 269 7.00 33.64 -35.06
C MET A 269 6.22 33.81 -36.36
N GLN A 270 6.92 34.10 -37.45
CA GLN A 270 6.44 33.83 -38.80
C GLN A 270 6.97 32.47 -39.25
N ASP A 271 6.04 31.60 -39.63
CA ASP A 271 6.29 30.35 -40.34
C ASP A 271 6.77 30.68 -41.77
N ASP A 272 8.05 30.42 -42.05
CA ASP A 272 8.55 30.35 -43.43
C ASP A 272 8.90 28.90 -43.77
N ARG A 273 7.99 28.29 -44.54
CA ARG A 273 8.27 27.14 -45.38
C ARG A 273 9.12 27.60 -46.55
N SER A 274 10.28 26.99 -46.74
CA SER A 274 10.99 27.03 -48.02
C SER A 274 11.75 25.73 -48.24
N ASP A 275 11.32 25.04 -49.30
CA ASP A 275 12.10 24.07 -50.07
C ASP A 275 13.49 24.61 -50.37
N SER A 276 14.52 23.76 -50.21
CA SER A 276 15.69 23.76 -51.11
C SER A 276 16.55 22.51 -50.92
N SER A 277 16.92 21.99 -52.07
CA SER A 277 17.57 20.74 -52.42
C SER A 277 19.11 20.76 -52.35
N VAL A 278 19.69 19.55 -52.35
CA VAL A 278 21.08 19.15 -52.73
C VAL A 278 22.16 19.58 -51.71
N SER A 279 22.94 18.68 -51.09
CA SER A 279 24.07 17.96 -51.70
C SER A 279 24.70 16.96 -50.71
N ALA A 280 25.12 15.78 -51.21
CA ALA A 280 26.12 14.92 -50.56
C ALA A 280 27.51 15.62 -50.52
N PRO A 281 28.51 15.21 -49.70
CA PRO A 281 29.22 13.94 -49.92
C PRO A 281 29.90 13.27 -48.70
N THR A 282 30.46 12.09 -49.02
CA THR A 282 31.73 11.50 -48.52
C THR A 282 31.77 10.68 -47.22
N ALA A 283 32.01 9.39 -47.47
CA ALA A 283 32.53 8.37 -46.59
C ALA A 283 33.89 8.74 -45.98
N CYS A 284 34.14 8.26 -44.76
CA CYS A 284 35.47 8.01 -44.24
C CYS A 284 35.51 6.65 -43.55
N SER A 285 36.22 5.72 -44.21
CA SER A 285 36.68 4.46 -43.65
C SER A 285 37.82 4.73 -42.68
N MET A 286 37.85 4.08 -41.51
CA MET A 286 39.09 3.87 -40.78
C MET A 286 39.24 2.42 -40.31
N LYS A 287 40.25 1.79 -40.90
CA LYS A 287 40.92 0.54 -40.53
C LYS A 287 41.86 0.77 -39.32
N ARG A 288 41.92 -0.19 -38.39
CA ARG A 288 43.11 -0.64 -37.63
C ARG A 288 42.86 -2.13 -37.30
N LYS A 289 43.63 -3.15 -37.67
CA LYS A 289 45.09 -3.45 -37.81
C LYS A 289 45.75 -3.97 -36.51
N ASP A 290 46.17 -5.23 -36.62
CA ASP A 290 47.13 -6.09 -35.89
C ASP A 290 46.82 -6.62 -34.47
N THR A 291 46.76 -7.93 -34.17
CA THR A 291 47.66 -9.12 -34.30
C THR A 291 48.63 -9.26 -33.10
N ILE A 292 48.57 -10.41 -32.39
CA ILE A 292 49.66 -11.29 -31.89
C ILE A 292 49.21 -12.11 -30.64
N ALA A 293 49.35 -13.43 -30.72
CA ALA A 293 49.26 -14.46 -29.66
C ALA A 293 50.68 -14.84 -29.16
N PRO A 294 50.96 -16.00 -28.52
CA PRO A 294 50.33 -16.71 -27.39
C PRO A 294 51.35 -16.91 -26.24
N GLN A 295 50.94 -17.50 -25.10
CA GLN A 295 51.90 -18.22 -24.24
C GLN A 295 51.24 -19.40 -23.50
N ASP A 296 51.79 -20.58 -23.78
CA ASP A 296 51.63 -21.87 -23.10
C ASP A 296 52.19 -21.82 -21.68
N ILE A 297 51.55 -22.52 -20.73
CA ILE A 297 52.23 -23.15 -19.60
C ILE A 297 51.54 -24.48 -19.25
N ASP A 298 52.27 -25.58 -19.50
CA ASP A 298 52.06 -26.92 -19.00
C ASP A 298 52.34 -27.05 -17.49
N GLY A 299 51.74 -28.06 -16.84
CA GLY A 299 52.23 -28.62 -15.57
C GLY A 299 51.10 -29.16 -14.68
N ALA A 300 50.72 -30.44 -14.71
CA ALA A 300 51.42 -31.64 -14.24
C ALA A 300 51.22 -31.96 -12.73
N VAL A 301 50.61 -33.14 -12.50
CA VAL A 301 50.96 -34.18 -11.50
C VAL A 301 50.36 -34.13 -10.08
N GLY A 302 49.76 -35.29 -9.73
CA GLY A 302 49.76 -35.92 -8.41
C GLY A 302 48.42 -35.90 -7.69
N SER A 303 48.00 -36.90 -6.93
CA SER A 303 48.46 -38.27 -6.63
C SER A 303 47.37 -38.87 -5.71
N GLU A 304 47.13 -40.17 -5.82
CA GLU A 304 46.84 -41.13 -4.73
C GLU A 304 45.65 -40.88 -3.77
N ASP A 305 44.64 -41.76 -3.70
CA ASP A 305 44.62 -43.09 -3.06
C ASP A 305 44.02 -43.04 -1.62
N ARG A 306 43.41 -44.17 -1.20
CA ARG A 306 42.76 -44.52 0.10
C ARG A 306 41.25 -44.71 0.03
N SER A 307 40.78 -45.95 -0.08
CA SER A 307 40.63 -47.01 0.96
C SER A 307 39.23 -46.95 1.60
N VAL A 308 38.34 -47.89 1.26
CA VAL A 308 38.01 -49.10 2.06
C VAL A 308 37.51 -48.74 3.46
N ASP A 309 36.20 -48.93 3.72
CA ASP A 309 35.81 -49.90 4.75
C ASP A 309 34.35 -50.34 4.69
N GLU A 310 34.20 -51.63 5.01
CA GLU A 310 32.98 -52.42 5.08
C GLU A 310 32.24 -52.27 6.42
N ASN A 311 31.05 -52.88 6.45
CA ASN A 311 30.37 -53.45 7.63
C ASN A 311 29.59 -52.52 8.57
N ALA A 312 28.27 -52.75 8.65
CA ALA A 312 27.69 -53.50 9.78
C ALA A 312 26.17 -53.27 9.97
N LEU A 313 25.44 -54.39 9.93
CA LEU A 313 24.39 -54.80 10.88
C LEU A 313 23.01 -54.11 10.87
N SER A 314 22.08 -54.79 10.20
CA SER A 314 20.83 -55.35 10.76
C SER A 314 20.25 -54.74 12.05
N LYS A 315 19.00 -54.25 11.98
CA LYS A 315 17.94 -54.51 12.97
C LYS A 315 16.55 -54.17 12.40
N LYS A 316 15.73 -55.21 12.29
CA LYS A 316 14.28 -55.19 12.06
C LYS A 316 13.57 -54.44 13.20
N ARG A 317 12.61 -53.57 12.89
CA ARG A 317 11.49 -53.24 13.80
C ARG A 317 10.22 -52.98 13.01
N MET A 318 9.12 -53.47 13.60
CA MET A 318 7.81 -53.73 13.02
C MET A 318 7.01 -52.46 12.70
N ARG A 319 6.09 -52.62 11.74
CA ARG A 319 4.99 -51.71 11.41
C ARG A 319 4.13 -51.39 12.64
N ALA A 320 3.66 -50.15 12.72
CA ALA A 320 2.38 -49.80 13.33
C ALA A 320 1.63 -48.84 12.41
N ILE A 321 0.32 -49.04 12.33
CA ILE A 321 -0.65 -48.49 11.39
C ILE A 321 -1.26 -47.20 11.98
N SER A 322 -1.54 -46.21 11.12
CA SER A 322 -2.57 -45.13 11.19
C SER A 322 -2.79 -44.28 12.46
N SER A 323 -2.88 -42.94 12.29
CA SER A 323 -4.06 -42.17 12.75
C SER A 323 -4.09 -40.76 12.13
N GLU A 324 -5.13 -40.49 11.36
CA GLU A 324 -5.41 -39.24 10.63
C GLU A 324 -6.44 -38.38 11.39
N GLY A 325 -6.30 -38.25 12.72
CA GLY A 325 -7.34 -37.67 13.59
C GLY A 325 -6.96 -36.37 14.33
N THR A 326 -5.73 -35.88 14.24
CA THR A 326 -5.20 -34.93 15.25
C THR A 326 -5.22 -33.45 14.85
N ARG A 327 -5.89 -33.06 13.76
CA ARG A 327 -5.91 -31.65 13.32
C ARG A 327 -7.10 -30.81 13.82
N HIS A 328 -8.14 -31.41 14.42
CA HIS A 328 -9.32 -30.67 14.88
C HIS A 328 -9.31 -30.24 16.36
N THR A 329 -8.42 -30.78 17.21
CA THR A 329 -8.46 -30.52 18.66
C THR A 329 -7.65 -29.28 19.09
N THR A 330 -6.71 -28.82 18.27
CA THR A 330 -5.87 -27.63 18.58
C THR A 330 -6.61 -26.31 18.40
N SER A 331 -7.65 -26.25 17.55
CA SER A 331 -8.44 -25.03 17.31
C SER A 331 -9.37 -24.69 18.50
N HIS A 332 -10.00 -25.70 19.11
CA HIS A 332 -10.89 -25.50 20.26
C HIS A 332 -10.17 -25.00 21.53
N GLY A 333 -8.88 -25.34 21.68
CA GLY A 333 -8.03 -24.85 22.76
C GLY A 333 -7.73 -23.34 22.69
N TYR A 334 -7.75 -22.76 21.50
CA TYR A 334 -7.51 -21.33 21.29
C TYR A 334 -8.73 -20.50 21.69
N ILE A 335 -9.92 -20.92 21.26
CA ILE A 335 -11.20 -20.26 21.54
C ILE A 335 -11.50 -20.26 23.06
N THR A 336 -11.22 -21.36 23.74
CA THR A 336 -11.42 -21.47 25.20
C THR A 336 -10.44 -20.62 26.01
N ARG A 337 -9.20 -20.40 25.53
CA ARG A 337 -8.23 -19.49 26.17
C ARG A 337 -8.60 -18.02 25.96
N GLU A 338 -9.05 -17.65 24.77
CA GLU A 338 -9.57 -16.31 24.46
C GLU A 338 -10.76 -15.95 25.38
N ARG A 339 -11.72 -16.88 25.53
CA ARG A 339 -12.91 -16.68 26.40
C ARG A 339 -12.52 -16.47 27.87
N LYS A 340 -11.55 -17.23 28.40
CA LYS A 340 -11.03 -17.06 29.76
C LYS A 340 -10.26 -15.73 29.93
N ARG A 341 -9.59 -15.24 28.90
CA ARG A 341 -8.88 -13.95 28.92
C ARG A 341 -9.87 -12.79 28.97
N PHE A 342 -10.94 -12.84 28.18
CA PHE A 342 -12.01 -11.85 28.22
C PHE A 342 -12.69 -11.79 29.59
N GLN A 343 -13.07 -12.92 30.17
CA GLN A 343 -13.69 -12.95 31.52
C GLN A 343 -12.81 -12.32 32.60
N LYS A 344 -11.47 -12.48 32.53
CA LYS A 344 -10.54 -11.84 33.47
C LYS A 344 -10.52 -10.31 33.30
N ILE A 345 -10.58 -9.81 32.07
CA ILE A 345 -10.59 -8.37 31.77
C ILE A 345 -11.92 -7.73 32.22
N THR A 346 -13.05 -8.42 32.06
CA THR A 346 -14.36 -7.92 32.52
C THR A 346 -14.41 -7.83 34.04
N LYS A 347 -13.92 -8.86 34.75
CA LYS A 347 -13.79 -8.83 36.22
C LYS A 347 -12.86 -7.72 36.71
N PHE A 348 -11.80 -7.42 35.97
CA PHE A 348 -10.88 -6.32 36.32
C PHE A 348 -11.51 -4.93 36.10
N ARG A 349 -12.38 -4.78 35.09
CA ARG A 349 -13.14 -3.53 34.87
C ARG A 349 -14.24 -3.32 35.90
N GLN A 350 -14.95 -4.36 36.32
CA GLN A 350 -15.96 -4.25 37.39
C GLN A 350 -15.34 -3.81 38.72
N ARG A 351 -14.09 -4.21 39.01
CA ARG A 351 -13.36 -3.75 40.20
C ARG A 351 -12.81 -2.31 40.12
N ARG A 352 -12.87 -1.67 38.94
CA ARG A 352 -12.34 -0.33 38.69
C ARG A 352 -13.40 0.73 38.40
N GLN A 353 -14.69 0.40 38.51
CA GLN A 353 -15.76 1.42 38.57
C GLN A 353 -15.66 2.11 39.94
N PRO A 354 -15.21 3.38 40.03
CA PRO A 354 -15.32 4.16 41.25
C PRO A 354 -16.79 4.56 41.40
N GLY A 355 -17.34 4.42 42.61
CA GLY A 355 -18.70 4.86 42.92
C GLY A 355 -18.86 6.37 42.76
N HIS A 356 -19.17 6.82 41.55
CA HIS A 356 -19.69 8.15 41.26
C HIS A 356 -21.14 8.02 40.81
N HIS A 357 -21.99 7.64 41.76
CA HIS A 357 -23.40 7.97 41.72
C HIS A 357 -23.61 9.08 42.76
N LEU A 358 -23.36 10.32 42.35
CA LEU A 358 -23.82 11.49 43.06
C LEU A 358 -24.69 12.30 42.11
N HIS A 359 -25.92 12.54 42.57
CA HIS A 359 -26.87 13.55 42.15
C HIS A 359 -26.17 14.78 41.54
N PHE A 360 -26.40 15.02 40.25
CA PHE A 360 -26.12 16.31 39.63
C PHE A 360 -27.09 16.54 38.49
N GLY A 361 -28.27 17.06 38.84
CA GLY A 361 -29.34 17.32 37.87
C GLY A 361 -30.62 17.86 38.49
N ASP A 362 -30.50 18.77 39.46
CA ASP A 362 -31.57 19.69 39.89
C ASP A 362 -30.91 20.92 40.51
N ASN A 363 -30.31 21.75 39.67
CA ASN A 363 -30.01 23.15 40.02
C ASN A 363 -29.49 23.88 38.78
N LEU A 364 -30.40 24.64 38.16
CA LEU A 364 -30.21 25.94 37.48
C LEU A 364 -31.36 26.14 36.48
N HIS A 365 -32.57 26.38 37.00
CA HIS A 365 -33.52 27.22 36.29
C HIS A 365 -33.61 28.59 36.97
N PHE A 366 -33.65 29.58 36.10
CA PHE A 366 -33.30 30.96 36.30
C PHE A 366 -34.34 31.69 37.17
N GLY A 367 -33.86 32.49 38.12
CA GLY A 367 -34.71 33.22 39.07
C GLY A 367 -35.49 34.37 38.45
N PHE A 368 -36.75 34.48 38.88
CA PHE A 368 -37.45 35.73 39.11
C PHE A 368 -38.12 35.62 40.50
N SER A 369 -37.52 36.25 41.51
CA SER A 369 -38.20 36.64 42.76
C SER A 369 -38.92 37.98 42.53
N PRO A 370 -40.07 38.21 43.18
CA PRO A 370 -40.08 38.92 44.47
C PRO A 370 -40.99 38.20 45.51
N SER A 371 -40.51 37.92 46.74
CA SER A 371 -40.77 38.67 48.00
C SER A 371 -42.28 38.86 48.28
N VAL A 372 -42.89 38.54 49.42
CA VAL A 372 -42.57 38.61 50.86
C VAL A 372 -43.67 37.75 51.52
N ASP A 373 -43.54 36.99 52.59
CA ASP A 373 -43.46 37.31 54.04
C ASP A 373 -43.92 35.98 54.69
N GLU A 374 -43.13 35.35 55.54
CA GLU A 374 -43.26 35.38 57.01
C GLU A 374 -44.50 34.67 57.58
N ASN A 375 -44.20 33.94 58.66
CA ASN A 375 -45.05 33.36 59.69
C ASN A 375 -45.72 31.99 59.44
N ASP A 376 -45.39 30.93 60.17
CA ASP A 376 -45.25 30.72 61.63
C ASP A 376 -46.50 30.01 62.19
N SER A 377 -46.24 29.13 63.16
CA SER A 377 -47.16 28.44 64.06
C SER A 377 -48.14 27.43 63.44
N GLU A 378 -48.02 26.14 63.78
CA GLU A 378 -48.36 25.54 65.09
C GLU A 378 -49.87 25.45 65.34
N ASP A 379 -50.29 24.21 65.55
CA ASP A 379 -51.07 23.79 66.71
C ASP A 379 -52.59 24.04 66.73
N THR A 380 -53.23 23.29 67.64
CA THR A 380 -54.53 23.58 68.28
C THR A 380 -55.75 23.01 67.54
N SER A 381 -56.12 21.73 67.81
CA SER A 381 -57.04 21.28 68.88
C SER A 381 -58.54 21.47 68.61
N GLU A 382 -59.25 20.35 68.67
CA GLU A 382 -60.40 20.09 69.57
C GLU A 382 -61.53 21.13 69.72
N SER A 383 -62.77 20.62 69.66
CA SER A 383 -64.00 21.03 70.41
C SER A 383 -65.20 20.88 69.47
N ASP A 384 -66.12 19.93 69.65
CA ASP A 384 -67.03 19.76 70.77
C ASP A 384 -67.81 21.06 71.11
N CYS A 385 -69.11 21.10 70.86
CA CYS A 385 -70.09 20.95 71.93
C CYS A 385 -71.53 21.30 71.52
N LYS A 386 -72.45 20.58 72.16
CA LYS A 386 -73.73 20.99 72.77
C LYS A 386 -74.94 21.38 71.91
N GLN A 387 -75.89 20.43 71.83
CA GLN A 387 -77.00 20.26 72.80
C GLN A 387 -77.79 21.52 73.24
N THR A 388 -79.11 21.53 72.95
CA THR A 388 -80.23 22.15 73.73
C THR A 388 -81.54 21.52 73.19
N SER A 389 -82.18 20.58 73.91
CA SER A 389 -83.28 20.73 74.90
C SER A 389 -84.53 21.44 74.36
N GLU A 390 -85.63 20.73 74.10
CA GLU A 390 -86.82 20.56 74.98
C GLU A 390 -87.92 21.61 74.74
N GLY A 391 -89.19 21.16 74.68
CA GLY A 391 -90.32 22.00 75.09
C GLY A 391 -91.52 22.11 74.13
N ALA A 392 -92.38 21.08 74.15
CA ALA A 392 -93.85 21.11 74.09
C ALA A 392 -94.59 22.25 73.34
N ALA A 393 -95.31 21.89 72.28
CA ALA A 393 -96.70 22.33 72.09
C ALA A 393 -97.42 21.42 71.09
N ASP A 394 -98.50 20.82 71.60
CA ASP A 394 -99.62 20.22 70.88
C ASP A 394 -99.99 21.02 69.63
N ASN A 395 -99.70 20.46 68.46
CA ASN A 395 -100.26 20.92 67.20
C ASN A 395 -100.32 19.71 66.27
N THR A 396 -101.54 19.37 65.87
CA THR A 396 -101.93 18.27 65.02
C THR A 396 -101.28 18.44 63.63
N TYR A 397 -100.00 18.06 63.52
CA TYR A 397 -99.19 18.13 62.31
C TYR A 397 -99.23 16.77 61.63
N ASP A 398 -99.83 16.73 60.45
CA ASP A 398 -99.88 15.56 59.59
C ASP A 398 -98.46 15.24 59.05
N PRO A 399 -97.78 14.20 59.56
CA PRO A 399 -96.40 13.86 59.17
C PRO A 399 -96.32 13.44 57.69
N GLU A 400 -97.47 13.15 57.07
CA GLU A 400 -97.56 12.81 55.66
C GLU A 400 -97.37 14.05 54.76
N ALA A 401 -97.82 15.23 55.21
CA ALA A 401 -97.67 16.48 54.45
C ALA A 401 -96.22 16.99 54.40
N ALA A 402 -95.45 16.85 55.49
CA ALA A 402 -94.03 17.23 55.51
C ALA A 402 -93.18 16.31 54.62
N ARG A 403 -93.48 15.00 54.64
CA ARG A 403 -92.83 14.01 53.78
C ARG A 403 -93.18 14.22 52.30
N GLN A 404 -94.43 14.60 52.01
CA GLN A 404 -94.85 14.96 50.65
C GLN A 404 -94.23 16.28 50.16
N ALA A 405 -94.02 17.26 51.04
CA ALA A 405 -93.33 18.51 50.68
C ALA A 405 -91.84 18.28 50.36
N GLU A 406 -91.17 17.39 51.09
CA GLU A 406 -89.77 17.02 50.82
C GLU A 406 -89.63 16.21 49.53
N ILE A 407 -90.56 15.27 49.29
CA ILE A 407 -90.66 14.55 48.00
C ILE A 407 -90.97 15.54 46.87
N ALA A 408 -91.85 16.53 47.08
CA ALA A 408 -92.17 17.54 46.07
C ALA A 408 -90.98 18.48 45.80
N GLN A 409 -90.20 18.86 46.80
CA GLN A 409 -88.96 19.63 46.62
C GLN A 409 -87.89 18.81 45.89
N SER A 410 -87.78 17.51 46.20
CA SER A 410 -86.90 16.57 45.49
C SER A 410 -87.32 16.38 44.03
N ILE A 411 -88.63 16.24 43.74
CA ILE A 411 -89.17 16.18 42.37
C ILE A 411 -88.91 17.50 41.62
N ARG A 412 -89.02 18.65 42.29
CA ARG A 412 -88.74 19.96 41.68
C ARG A 412 -87.26 20.10 41.32
N LYS A 413 -86.36 19.63 42.19
CA LYS A 413 -84.91 19.62 41.99
C LYS A 413 -84.48 18.62 40.91
N MET A 414 -85.13 17.45 40.84
CA MET A 414 -84.91 16.47 39.77
C MET A 414 -85.40 17.00 38.42
N ARG A 415 -86.54 17.70 38.36
CA ARG A 415 -86.98 18.38 37.12
C ARG A 415 -86.06 19.50 36.68
N GLU A 416 -85.39 20.17 37.61
CA GLU A 416 -84.40 21.20 37.29
C GLU A 416 -83.11 20.58 36.72
N LEU A 417 -82.63 19.48 37.31
CA LEU A 417 -81.51 18.70 36.77
C LEU A 417 -81.85 18.01 35.43
N GLU A 418 -83.10 17.61 35.22
CA GLU A 418 -83.58 17.07 33.93
C GLU A 418 -83.64 18.12 32.82
N LYS A 419 -83.82 19.41 33.16
CA LYS A 419 -83.71 20.50 32.17
C LYS A 419 -82.27 20.75 31.72
N ASP A 420 -81.30 20.48 32.59
CA ASP A 420 -79.86 20.62 32.27
C ASP A 420 -79.24 19.35 31.70
N ARG A 421 -79.95 18.21 31.81
CA ARG A 421 -79.57 16.93 31.22
C ARG A 421 -79.26 16.98 29.71
N PRO A 422 -80.06 17.62 28.83
CA PRO A 422 -79.73 17.70 27.41
C PRO A 422 -78.44 18.49 27.14
N LEU A 423 -78.16 19.55 27.91
CA LEU A 423 -76.90 20.30 27.79
C LEU A 423 -75.69 19.45 28.20
N TRP A 424 -75.84 18.62 29.23
CA TRP A 424 -74.81 17.66 29.64
C TRP A 424 -74.61 16.54 28.62
N GLU A 425 -75.70 16.02 28.03
CA GLU A 425 -75.63 14.97 27.00
C GLU A 425 -75.00 15.48 25.69
N GLU A 426 -75.30 16.72 25.27
CA GLU A 426 -74.64 17.36 24.12
C GLU A 426 -73.15 17.63 24.39
N GLN A 427 -72.81 18.13 25.58
CA GLN A 427 -71.41 18.37 25.95
C GLN A 427 -70.61 17.07 26.12
N LYS A 428 -71.27 15.98 26.56
CA LYS A 428 -70.69 14.64 26.62
C LYS A 428 -70.45 14.08 25.21
N ARG A 429 -71.43 14.19 24.31
CA ARG A 429 -71.30 13.76 22.92
C ARG A 429 -70.20 14.52 22.18
N LEU A 430 -70.02 15.82 22.46
CA LEU A 430 -68.94 16.63 21.88
C LEU A 430 -67.55 16.19 22.38
N ARG A 431 -67.43 15.78 23.65
CA ARG A 431 -66.19 15.22 24.20
C ARG A 431 -65.87 13.86 23.58
N GLU A 432 -66.85 12.97 23.49
CA GLU A 432 -66.69 11.65 22.87
C GLU A 432 -66.28 11.77 21.38
N ALA A 433 -66.89 12.70 20.63
CA ALA A 433 -66.53 12.97 19.24
C ALA A 433 -65.10 13.54 19.11
N ARG A 434 -64.66 14.41 20.03
CA ARG A 434 -63.29 14.93 20.05
C ARG A 434 -62.28 13.84 20.41
N GLU A 435 -62.59 12.98 21.38
CA GLU A 435 -61.73 11.85 21.76
C GLU A 435 -61.58 10.82 20.63
N LEU A 436 -62.66 10.53 19.89
CA LEU A 436 -62.60 9.68 18.70
C LEU A 436 -61.72 10.29 17.60
N ALA A 437 -61.89 11.58 17.30
CA ALA A 437 -61.06 12.27 16.32
C ALA A 437 -59.57 12.29 16.72
N GLU A 438 -59.27 12.52 18.00
CA GLU A 438 -57.90 12.48 18.51
C GLU A 438 -57.31 11.06 18.46
N GLN A 439 -58.12 10.02 18.73
CA GLN A 439 -57.69 8.63 18.61
C GLN A 439 -57.38 8.25 17.15
N GLU A 440 -58.18 8.69 16.19
CA GLU A 440 -57.91 8.48 14.76
C GLU A 440 -56.66 9.22 14.29
N GLU A 441 -56.44 10.46 14.75
CA GLU A 441 -55.23 11.22 14.46
C GLU A 441 -53.98 10.54 15.06
N ARG A 442 -54.09 10.00 16.28
CA ARG A 442 -53.01 9.21 16.90
C ARG A 442 -52.71 7.94 16.10
N ARG A 443 -53.73 7.22 15.63
CA ARG A 443 -53.55 6.01 14.81
C ARG A 443 -52.87 6.31 13.49
N THR A 444 -53.32 7.35 12.78
CA THR A 444 -52.71 7.75 11.50
C THR A 444 -51.28 8.26 11.66
N ARG A 445 -50.97 9.00 12.74
CA ARG A 445 -49.59 9.40 13.06
C ARG A 445 -48.68 8.21 13.35
N VAL A 446 -49.15 7.23 14.13
CA VAL A 446 -48.37 6.01 14.44
C VAL A 446 -48.13 5.19 13.17
N GLU A 447 -49.13 5.05 12.30
CA GLU A 447 -48.97 4.33 11.03
C GLU A 447 -48.01 5.05 10.07
N GLN A 448 -48.09 6.38 9.97
CA GLN A 448 -47.14 7.19 9.19
C GLN A 448 -45.71 7.05 9.73
N GLN A 449 -45.54 7.04 11.06
CA GLN A 449 -44.24 6.81 11.69
C GLN A 449 -43.71 5.41 11.38
N ARG A 450 -44.56 4.37 11.43
CA ARG A 450 -44.17 2.99 11.09
C ARG A 450 -43.70 2.88 9.64
N ARG A 451 -44.45 3.44 8.69
CA ARG A 451 -44.07 3.46 7.26
C ARG A 451 -42.76 4.22 7.03
N ALA A 452 -42.56 5.35 7.71
CA ALA A 452 -41.32 6.12 7.61
C ALA A 452 -40.11 5.36 8.19
N GLU A 453 -40.30 4.63 9.29
CA GLU A 453 -39.26 3.79 9.89
C GLU A 453 -38.90 2.59 9.00
N GLU A 454 -39.89 1.91 8.43
CA GLU A 454 -39.70 0.83 7.46
C GLU A 454 -38.92 1.31 6.23
N GLN A 455 -39.29 2.47 5.66
CA GLN A 455 -38.53 3.07 4.56
C GLN A 455 -37.10 3.45 4.95
N ARG A 456 -36.88 3.92 6.18
CA ARG A 456 -35.53 4.24 6.68
C ARG A 456 -34.69 2.96 6.81
N LYS A 457 -35.27 1.88 7.36
CA LYS A 457 -34.60 0.58 7.48
C LYS A 457 -34.23 0.00 6.12
N LEU A 458 -35.12 0.10 5.13
CA LEU A 458 -34.85 -0.38 3.78
C LEU A 458 -33.71 0.40 3.11
N ARG A 459 -33.71 1.74 3.23
CA ARG A 459 -32.60 2.59 2.74
C ARG A 459 -31.28 2.30 3.44
N GLU A 460 -31.32 2.02 4.74
CA GLU A 460 -30.13 1.67 5.52
C GLU A 460 -29.57 0.30 5.11
N GLN A 461 -30.43 -0.70 4.90
CA GLN A 461 -30.02 -2.01 4.39
C GLN A 461 -29.41 -1.91 2.98
N GLU A 462 -30.04 -1.15 2.09
CA GLU A 462 -29.50 -0.92 0.74
C GLU A 462 -28.15 -0.19 0.79
N ALA A 463 -28.00 0.81 1.66
CA ALA A 463 -26.74 1.52 1.84
C ALA A 463 -25.62 0.58 2.35
N ILE A 464 -25.94 -0.29 3.31
CA ILE A 464 -25.01 -1.30 3.84
C ILE A 464 -24.60 -2.31 2.75
N GLU A 465 -25.56 -2.76 1.92
CA GLU A 465 -25.26 -3.68 0.82
C GLU A 465 -24.40 -3.03 -0.26
N GLN A 466 -24.71 -1.78 -0.63
CA GLN A 466 -23.89 -1.01 -1.58
C GLN A 466 -22.48 -0.78 -1.04
N GLU A 467 -22.33 -0.47 0.26
CA GLU A 467 -21.03 -0.33 0.89
C GLU A 467 -20.25 -1.66 0.88
N ARG A 468 -20.92 -2.78 1.20
CA ARG A 468 -20.32 -4.12 1.14
C ARG A 468 -19.85 -4.48 -0.27
N ARG A 469 -20.63 -4.13 -1.29
CA ARG A 469 -20.27 -4.36 -2.71
C ARG A 469 -19.07 -3.51 -3.13
N ARG A 470 -19.02 -2.24 -2.72
CA ARG A 470 -17.87 -1.35 -2.98
C ARG A 470 -16.61 -1.85 -2.26
N ALA A 471 -16.73 -2.24 -0.99
CA ALA A 471 -15.64 -2.79 -0.20
C ALA A 471 -15.10 -4.11 -0.80
N ALA A 472 -15.98 -4.98 -1.30
CA ALA A 472 -15.59 -6.22 -1.96
C ALA A 472 -14.83 -5.95 -3.28
N ALA A 473 -15.35 -5.03 -4.12
CA ALA A 473 -14.68 -4.65 -5.37
C ALA A 473 -13.31 -3.99 -5.13
N GLU A 474 -13.19 -3.16 -4.09
CA GLU A 474 -11.91 -2.56 -3.71
C GLU A 474 -10.93 -3.60 -3.16
N ALA A 475 -11.40 -4.54 -2.35
CA ALA A 475 -10.59 -5.64 -1.84
C ALA A 475 -10.08 -6.55 -2.98
N GLU A 476 -10.91 -6.85 -3.98
CA GLU A 476 -10.52 -7.61 -5.16
C GLU A 476 -9.45 -6.86 -5.99
N ARG A 477 -9.62 -5.55 -6.19
CA ARG A 477 -8.61 -4.73 -6.86
C ARG A 477 -7.28 -4.72 -6.10
N ARG A 478 -7.32 -4.54 -4.78
CA ARG A 478 -6.12 -4.59 -3.92
C ARG A 478 -5.45 -5.97 -3.98
N ALA A 479 -6.21 -7.06 -3.98
CA ALA A 479 -5.68 -8.41 -4.10
C ALA A 479 -4.96 -8.63 -5.44
N ARG A 480 -5.54 -8.16 -6.56
CA ARG A 480 -4.89 -8.21 -7.89
C ARG A 480 -3.60 -7.40 -7.93
N ASP A 481 -3.61 -6.18 -7.40
CA ASP A 481 -2.42 -5.32 -7.37
C ASP A 481 -1.30 -5.91 -6.50
N GLU A 482 -1.66 -6.51 -5.34
CA GLU A 482 -0.71 -7.21 -4.47
C GLU A 482 -0.11 -8.45 -5.13
N GLU A 483 -0.91 -9.23 -5.87
CA GLU A 483 -0.44 -10.39 -6.62
C GLU A 483 0.54 -9.99 -7.73
N LEU A 484 0.24 -8.92 -8.48
CA LEU A 484 1.14 -8.38 -9.50
C LEU A 484 2.47 -7.92 -8.89
N ARG A 485 2.43 -7.18 -7.78
CA ARG A 485 3.64 -6.76 -7.04
C ARG A 485 4.43 -7.95 -6.52
N HIS A 486 3.74 -8.99 -6.03
CA HIS A 486 4.40 -10.20 -5.56
C HIS A 486 5.10 -10.94 -6.71
N ARG A 487 4.44 -11.04 -7.87
CA ARG A 487 5.00 -11.63 -9.10
C ARG A 487 6.22 -10.85 -9.59
N GLU A 488 6.14 -9.52 -9.64
CA GLU A 488 7.26 -8.64 -10.02
C GLU A 488 8.44 -8.76 -9.04
N ASN A 489 8.18 -8.73 -7.73
CA ASN A 489 9.22 -8.92 -6.72
C ASN A 489 9.90 -10.29 -6.82
N ARG A 490 9.14 -11.34 -7.14
CA ARG A 490 9.71 -12.68 -7.39
C ARG A 490 10.63 -12.66 -8.61
N LYS A 491 10.19 -12.07 -9.73
CA LYS A 491 11.00 -11.89 -10.94
C LYS A 491 12.27 -11.08 -10.66
N ARG A 492 12.17 -9.99 -9.91
CA ARG A 492 13.31 -9.17 -9.50
C ARG A 492 14.32 -9.96 -8.67
N ARG A 493 13.87 -10.70 -7.65
CA ARG A 493 14.77 -11.54 -6.83
C ARG A 493 15.41 -12.65 -7.65
N GLN A 494 14.69 -13.23 -8.60
CA GLN A 494 15.26 -14.20 -9.53
C GLN A 494 16.37 -13.55 -10.38
N ARG A 495 16.16 -12.35 -10.92
CA ARG A 495 17.17 -11.59 -11.67
C ARG A 495 18.41 -11.29 -10.82
N GLU A 496 18.23 -10.72 -9.63
CA GLU A 496 19.31 -10.43 -8.68
C GLU A 496 20.11 -11.71 -8.29
N ARG A 497 19.42 -12.85 -8.19
CA ARG A 497 20.06 -14.16 -7.97
C ARG A 497 20.92 -14.57 -9.17
N TRP A 498 20.55 -14.25 -10.40
CA TRP A 498 21.34 -14.62 -11.58
C TRP A 498 22.49 -13.65 -11.85
N ASP A 499 22.35 -12.39 -11.44
CA ASP A 499 23.37 -11.35 -11.65
C ASP A 499 24.56 -11.47 -10.67
N SER A 500 24.44 -12.23 -9.59
CA SER A 500 25.44 -12.29 -8.51
C SER A 500 26.32 -13.54 -8.55
N GLY A 501 27.64 -13.42 -8.61
CA GLY A 501 28.58 -14.56 -8.48
C GLY A 501 29.03 -15.17 -9.82
N PRO A 502 29.85 -16.24 -9.79
CA PRO A 502 30.48 -16.77 -10.99
C PRO A 502 29.42 -17.33 -11.96
N TRP A 503 29.59 -17.02 -13.24
CA TRP A 503 28.75 -17.52 -14.31
C TRP A 503 29.37 -18.79 -14.89
N THR A 504 28.77 -19.94 -14.60
CA THR A 504 29.26 -21.27 -15.02
C THR A 504 28.26 -21.95 -15.97
N PRO A 505 28.68 -22.95 -16.77
CA PRO A 505 27.75 -23.67 -17.64
C PRO A 505 26.58 -24.33 -16.90
N ILE A 506 26.84 -24.87 -15.70
CA ILE A 506 25.80 -25.42 -14.82
C ILE A 506 24.78 -24.33 -14.44
N ARG A 507 25.26 -23.13 -14.13
CA ARG A 507 24.42 -22.00 -13.77
C ARG A 507 23.58 -21.51 -14.95
N ALA A 508 24.16 -21.46 -16.14
CA ALA A 508 23.43 -21.15 -17.37
C ALA A 508 22.33 -22.20 -17.65
N LEU A 509 22.63 -23.49 -17.44
CA LEU A 509 21.66 -24.58 -17.56
C LEU A 509 20.50 -24.45 -16.54
N GLU A 510 20.80 -24.11 -15.28
CA GLU A 510 19.78 -23.89 -14.25
C GLU A 510 18.88 -22.72 -14.59
N ARG A 511 19.45 -21.59 -15.04
CA ARG A 511 18.67 -20.43 -15.50
C ARG A 511 17.79 -20.80 -16.68
N TYR A 512 18.36 -21.46 -17.69
CA TYR A 512 17.62 -21.90 -18.87
C TYR A 512 16.44 -22.78 -18.47
N LYS A 513 16.65 -23.80 -17.62
CA LYS A 513 15.56 -24.68 -17.16
C LYS A 513 14.43 -23.90 -16.48
N MET A 514 14.77 -23.03 -15.53
CA MET A 514 13.77 -22.23 -14.82
C MET A 514 12.97 -21.32 -15.78
N LEU A 515 13.67 -20.53 -16.60
CA LEU A 515 13.00 -19.65 -17.55
C LEU A 515 12.20 -20.44 -18.59
N SER A 516 12.62 -21.65 -18.91
CA SER A 516 11.94 -22.48 -19.88
C SER A 516 10.61 -23.05 -19.38
N GLU A 517 10.51 -23.31 -18.08
CA GLU A 517 9.26 -23.68 -17.42
C GLU A 517 8.33 -22.45 -17.36
N GLU A 518 8.85 -21.31 -16.90
CA GLU A 518 8.08 -20.06 -16.83
C GLU A 518 7.58 -19.60 -18.21
N PHE A 519 8.41 -19.72 -19.24
CA PHE A 519 8.05 -19.40 -20.63
C PHE A 519 7.03 -20.40 -21.20
N ASP A 520 7.13 -21.68 -20.84
CA ASP A 520 6.16 -22.68 -21.27
C ASP A 520 4.78 -22.46 -20.64
N ASP A 521 4.71 -22.00 -19.40
CA ASP A 521 3.47 -21.73 -18.68
C ASP A 521 2.85 -20.35 -18.98
N TRP A 522 3.62 -19.46 -19.62
CA TRP A 522 3.19 -18.07 -19.86
C TRP A 522 2.04 -17.94 -20.86
N LYS A 523 1.04 -17.12 -20.54
CA LYS A 523 -0.05 -16.73 -21.46
C LYS A 523 0.27 -15.39 -22.09
N PHE A 524 0.74 -15.40 -23.34
CA PHE A 524 1.13 -14.18 -24.04
C PHE A 524 -0.12 -13.38 -24.42
N SER A 525 -0.17 -12.14 -23.96
CA SER A 525 -1.24 -11.18 -24.26
C SER A 525 -0.61 -9.81 -24.53
N PRO A 526 -1.28 -8.93 -25.30
CA PRO A 526 -0.78 -7.57 -25.53
C PRO A 526 -0.61 -6.76 -24.24
N ASP A 527 -1.41 -7.07 -23.22
CA ASP A 527 -1.37 -6.42 -21.90
C ASP A 527 -0.19 -6.89 -21.04
N GLU A 528 0.29 -8.12 -21.25
CA GLU A 528 1.43 -8.68 -20.52
C GLU A 528 2.67 -8.73 -21.42
N SER A 529 3.42 -7.63 -21.43
CA SER A 529 4.62 -7.51 -22.25
C SER A 529 5.71 -8.50 -21.84
N ILE A 530 6.31 -9.19 -22.81
CA ILE A 530 7.51 -10.00 -22.60
C ILE A 530 8.77 -9.20 -22.95
N ALA A 531 9.77 -9.23 -22.07
CA ALA A 531 11.07 -8.62 -22.34
C ALA A 531 12.07 -9.66 -22.86
N PHE A 532 13.11 -9.19 -23.56
CA PHE A 532 14.20 -10.03 -24.07
C PHE A 532 14.79 -10.99 -23.03
N HIS A 533 14.99 -10.52 -21.79
CA HIS A 533 15.59 -11.32 -20.72
C HIS A 533 14.67 -12.40 -20.11
N ASP A 534 13.36 -12.34 -20.39
CA ASP A 534 12.39 -13.34 -19.92
C ASP A 534 12.37 -14.60 -20.80
N ILE A 535 13.00 -14.54 -21.98
CA ILE A 535 13.11 -15.67 -22.90
C ILE A 535 14.29 -16.56 -22.49
N PRO A 536 14.12 -17.90 -22.47
CA PRO A 536 15.17 -18.84 -22.09
C PRO A 536 16.21 -19.00 -23.21
N TRP A 537 17.01 -17.98 -23.52
CA TRP A 537 18.06 -18.09 -24.54
C TRP A 537 19.12 -19.15 -24.16
N PRO A 538 19.39 -20.16 -24.99
CA PRO A 538 20.35 -21.23 -24.69
C PRO A 538 21.78 -20.77 -25.00
N VAL A 539 22.32 -19.85 -24.20
CA VAL A 539 23.66 -19.25 -24.38
C VAL A 539 24.45 -19.26 -23.07
N LEU A 540 25.79 -19.24 -23.17
CA LEU A 540 26.68 -19.23 -22.00
C LEU A 540 26.99 -17.82 -21.46
N HIS A 541 26.47 -16.76 -22.08
CA HIS A 541 26.67 -15.38 -21.62
C HIS A 541 25.89 -15.07 -20.33
N ALA A 542 26.45 -14.20 -19.50
CA ALA A 542 25.81 -13.76 -18.26
C ALA A 542 24.61 -12.84 -18.55
N PRO A 543 23.51 -12.92 -17.79
CA PRO A 543 22.27 -12.18 -18.12
C PRO A 543 22.43 -10.66 -18.10
N SER A 544 23.34 -10.14 -17.27
CA SER A 544 23.62 -8.71 -17.12
C SER A 544 24.28 -8.08 -18.35
N GLY A 545 24.98 -8.86 -19.16
CA GLY A 545 25.62 -8.42 -20.39
C GLY A 545 25.01 -9.04 -21.65
N LEU A 546 23.97 -9.87 -21.53
CA LEU A 546 23.36 -10.55 -22.66
C LEU A 546 22.52 -9.56 -23.47
N THR A 547 22.93 -9.35 -24.71
CA THR A 547 22.21 -8.59 -25.73
C THR A 547 21.66 -9.52 -26.82
N VAL A 548 20.86 -8.98 -27.74
CA VAL A 548 20.30 -9.79 -28.84
C VAL A 548 21.39 -10.28 -29.80
N GLU A 549 22.47 -9.51 -29.96
CA GLU A 549 23.60 -9.84 -30.84
C GLU A 549 24.42 -11.02 -30.32
N ASP A 550 24.43 -11.23 -29.01
CA ASP A 550 25.11 -12.37 -28.37
C ASP A 550 24.37 -13.71 -28.60
N VAL A 551 23.17 -13.67 -29.18
CA VAL A 551 22.40 -14.87 -29.56
C VAL A 551 22.76 -15.28 -30.98
N ASP A 552 24.02 -15.66 -31.16
CA ASP A 552 24.55 -16.18 -32.42
C ASP A 552 24.53 -17.72 -32.48
N TRP A 553 24.83 -18.27 -33.66
CA TRP A 553 24.85 -19.72 -33.89
C TRP A 553 25.86 -20.42 -32.98
N SER A 554 27.08 -19.88 -32.88
CA SER A 554 28.18 -20.45 -32.10
C SER A 554 27.91 -20.49 -30.60
N ALA A 555 27.28 -19.45 -30.04
CA ALA A 555 26.94 -19.35 -28.63
C ALA A 555 25.90 -20.41 -28.24
N VAL A 556 24.95 -20.70 -29.15
CA VAL A 556 23.95 -21.76 -28.96
C VAL A 556 24.61 -23.13 -29.00
N GLU A 557 25.46 -23.41 -29.98
CA GLU A 557 26.20 -24.68 -30.04
C GLU A 557 27.10 -24.89 -28.82
N ALA A 558 27.85 -23.86 -28.42
CA ALA A 558 28.72 -23.88 -27.24
C ALA A 558 27.93 -24.17 -25.94
N PHE A 559 26.72 -23.62 -25.81
CA PHE A 559 25.84 -23.93 -24.69
C PHE A 559 25.45 -25.40 -24.66
N PHE A 560 24.96 -25.95 -25.78
CA PHE A 560 24.54 -27.34 -25.85
C PHE A 560 25.70 -28.33 -25.65
N ASP A 561 26.88 -28.02 -26.19
CA ASP A 561 28.09 -28.82 -26.00
C ASP A 561 28.53 -28.84 -24.52
N ALA A 562 28.56 -27.66 -23.86
CA ALA A 562 28.89 -27.59 -22.44
C ALA A 562 27.87 -28.34 -21.57
N VAL A 563 26.57 -28.21 -21.87
CA VAL A 563 25.48 -28.88 -21.13
C VAL A 563 25.53 -30.41 -21.29
N LYS A 564 25.98 -30.92 -22.44
CA LYS A 564 26.11 -32.35 -22.71
C LYS A 564 27.00 -33.05 -21.68
N SER A 565 28.04 -32.39 -21.18
CA SER A 565 28.94 -32.92 -20.14
C SER A 565 28.30 -33.03 -18.75
N HIS A 566 27.23 -32.27 -18.50
CA HIS A 566 26.58 -32.15 -17.18
C HIS A 566 25.29 -32.97 -17.04
N MET A 567 24.87 -33.67 -18.11
CA MET A 567 23.63 -34.44 -18.12
C MET A 567 23.86 -35.85 -18.68
N ARG A 568 23.00 -36.80 -18.29
CA ARG A 568 23.01 -38.13 -18.93
C ARG A 568 22.54 -38.00 -20.37
N LEU A 569 23.05 -38.85 -21.26
CA LEU A 569 22.73 -38.79 -22.70
C LEU A 569 21.21 -38.82 -22.98
N GLN A 570 20.44 -39.62 -22.23
CA GLN A 570 18.98 -39.68 -22.35
C GLN A 570 18.30 -38.36 -21.92
N ASP A 571 18.73 -37.78 -20.80
CA ASP A 571 18.19 -36.50 -20.32
C ASP A 571 18.56 -35.36 -21.27
N TYR A 572 19.78 -35.38 -21.82
CA TYR A 572 20.26 -34.43 -22.81
C TYR A 572 19.43 -34.51 -24.10
N LYS A 573 19.13 -35.72 -24.58
CA LYS A 573 18.26 -35.92 -25.73
C LYS A 573 16.86 -35.33 -25.52
N ALA A 574 16.22 -35.64 -24.39
CA ALA A 574 14.92 -35.08 -24.05
C ALA A 574 14.98 -33.54 -23.91
N PHE A 575 16.08 -33.02 -23.37
CA PHE A 575 16.34 -31.59 -23.22
C PHE A 575 16.48 -30.87 -24.58
N VAL A 576 17.27 -31.41 -25.51
CA VAL A 576 17.43 -30.87 -26.87
C VAL A 576 16.10 -30.92 -27.62
N GLU A 577 15.37 -32.04 -27.53
CA GLU A 577 14.06 -32.18 -28.19
C GLU A 577 13.04 -31.16 -27.69
N LYS A 578 12.95 -30.94 -26.36
CA LYS A 578 12.08 -29.90 -25.79
C LYS A 578 12.50 -28.51 -26.24
N SER A 579 13.79 -28.24 -26.28
CA SER A 579 14.35 -26.94 -26.70
C SER A 579 14.05 -26.67 -28.17
N HIS A 580 14.26 -27.66 -29.05
CA HIS A 580 13.91 -27.58 -30.47
C HIS A 580 12.43 -27.27 -30.69
N ARG A 581 11.53 -27.98 -29.97
CA ARG A 581 10.08 -27.69 -30.04
C ARG A 581 9.74 -26.32 -29.47
N ARG A 582 10.47 -25.82 -28.48
CA ARG A 582 10.21 -24.52 -27.84
C ARG A 582 10.55 -23.37 -28.77
N PHE A 583 11.67 -23.45 -29.48
CA PHE A 583 12.13 -22.40 -30.41
C PHE A 583 11.59 -22.58 -31.84
N HIS A 584 10.62 -23.45 -32.06
CA HIS A 584 10.01 -23.60 -33.38
C HIS A 584 9.23 -22.32 -33.75
N PRO A 585 9.45 -21.71 -34.93
CA PRO A 585 8.83 -20.45 -35.31
C PRO A 585 7.30 -20.53 -35.30
N ASP A 586 6.73 -21.63 -35.79
CA ASP A 586 5.27 -21.82 -35.79
C ASP A 586 4.69 -21.90 -34.38
N ARG A 587 5.44 -22.42 -33.39
CA ARG A 587 4.96 -22.45 -32.01
C ARG A 587 4.92 -21.05 -31.41
N TRP A 588 5.90 -20.20 -31.72
CA TRP A 588 5.92 -18.82 -31.25
C TRP A 588 4.78 -18.00 -31.86
N ARG A 589 4.50 -18.21 -33.16
CA ARG A 589 3.33 -17.63 -33.84
C ARG A 589 2.02 -18.09 -33.22
N ALA A 590 1.84 -19.40 -33.06
CA ALA A 590 0.62 -19.97 -32.50
C ALA A 590 0.35 -19.53 -31.04
N ARG A 591 1.42 -19.24 -30.28
CA ARG A 591 1.32 -18.73 -28.91
C ARG A 591 1.24 -17.21 -28.82
N ASN A 592 1.22 -16.48 -29.94
CA ASN A 592 1.20 -15.02 -29.94
C ASN A 592 2.39 -14.37 -29.21
N VAL A 593 3.56 -15.02 -29.19
CA VAL A 593 4.75 -14.49 -28.48
C VAL A 593 5.13 -13.10 -29.01
N TRP A 594 5.05 -12.92 -30.34
CA TRP A 594 5.38 -11.66 -30.99
C TRP A 594 4.43 -10.52 -30.64
N LEU A 595 3.15 -10.81 -30.36
CA LEU A 595 2.17 -9.80 -29.95
C LEU A 595 2.41 -9.28 -28.53
N ALA A 596 3.11 -10.05 -27.69
CA ALA A 596 3.50 -9.61 -26.36
C ALA A 596 4.78 -8.73 -26.36
N VAL A 597 5.47 -8.59 -27.50
CA VAL A 597 6.62 -7.68 -27.61
C VAL A 597 6.12 -6.28 -27.94
N ARG A 598 6.38 -5.33 -27.03
CA ARG A 598 5.82 -3.97 -27.07
C ARG A 598 6.43 -3.09 -28.17
N ASP A 599 7.72 -3.24 -28.43
CA ASP A 599 8.43 -2.51 -29.47
C ASP A 599 8.57 -3.36 -30.74
N ASP A 600 8.19 -2.81 -31.89
CA ASP A 600 8.29 -3.48 -33.19
C ASP A 600 9.75 -3.71 -33.61
N VAL A 601 10.67 -2.84 -33.19
CA VAL A 601 12.10 -2.97 -33.46
C VAL A 601 12.67 -4.16 -32.67
N ASP A 602 12.40 -4.22 -31.36
CA ASP A 602 12.77 -5.35 -30.51
C ASP A 602 12.15 -6.66 -31.03
N ARG A 603 10.90 -6.61 -31.50
CA ARG A 603 10.22 -7.79 -32.09
C ARG A 603 11.02 -8.35 -33.27
N GLY A 604 11.46 -7.49 -34.19
CA GLY A 604 12.27 -7.91 -35.34
C GLY A 604 13.59 -8.57 -34.90
N PHE A 605 14.30 -7.97 -33.93
CA PHE A 605 15.53 -8.55 -33.41
C PHE A 605 15.31 -9.89 -32.70
N MET A 606 14.24 -10.00 -31.90
CA MET A 606 13.89 -11.24 -31.21
C MET A 606 13.47 -12.36 -32.17
N GLU A 607 12.82 -12.03 -33.29
CA GLU A 607 12.48 -12.99 -34.34
C GLU A 607 13.73 -13.55 -35.02
N VAL A 608 14.69 -12.69 -35.37
CA VAL A 608 15.97 -13.14 -35.92
C VAL A 608 16.70 -14.04 -34.93
N ALA A 609 16.82 -13.63 -33.66
CA ALA A 609 17.47 -14.43 -32.62
C ALA A 609 16.78 -15.79 -32.39
N ALA A 610 15.45 -15.83 -32.33
CA ALA A 610 14.70 -17.08 -32.18
C ALA A 610 14.91 -18.02 -33.38
N ASN A 611 14.93 -17.48 -34.60
CA ASN A 611 15.23 -18.24 -35.81
C ASN A 611 16.66 -18.78 -35.81
N THR A 612 17.64 -17.98 -35.39
CA THR A 612 19.04 -18.42 -35.23
C THR A 612 19.13 -19.59 -34.25
N VAL A 613 18.48 -19.50 -33.09
CA VAL A 613 18.42 -20.59 -32.09
C VAL A 613 17.76 -21.83 -32.69
N ALA A 614 16.63 -21.69 -33.38
CA ALA A 614 15.93 -22.81 -34.00
C ALA A 614 16.80 -23.54 -35.03
N GLN A 615 17.48 -22.78 -35.87
CA GLN A 615 18.36 -23.32 -36.91
C GLN A 615 19.59 -23.99 -36.30
N ALA A 616 20.21 -23.41 -35.28
CA ALA A 616 21.37 -23.97 -34.58
C ALA A 616 21.04 -25.27 -33.83
N ILE A 617 19.85 -25.37 -33.23
CA ILE A 617 19.42 -26.60 -32.52
C ILE A 617 19.08 -27.74 -33.49
N THR A 618 18.61 -27.42 -34.70
CA THR A 618 18.16 -28.41 -35.69
C THR A 618 19.20 -29.51 -36.00
N PRO A 619 20.47 -29.21 -36.36
CA PRO A 619 21.47 -30.24 -36.63
C PRO A 619 21.78 -31.08 -35.38
N ILE A 620 21.86 -30.46 -34.19
CA ILE A 620 22.09 -31.16 -32.92
C ILE A 620 20.98 -32.19 -32.66
N TRP A 621 19.73 -31.78 -32.83
CA TRP A 621 18.57 -32.65 -32.66
C TRP A 621 18.52 -33.80 -33.69
N ARG A 622 18.82 -33.51 -34.96
CA ARG A 622 18.88 -34.54 -36.03
C ARG A 622 19.98 -35.57 -35.76
N GLY A 623 21.15 -35.13 -35.31
CA GLY A 623 22.25 -36.02 -34.95
C GLY A 623 21.86 -36.99 -33.83
N LEU A 624 21.18 -36.51 -32.79
CA LEU A 624 20.68 -37.35 -31.70
C LEU A 624 19.64 -38.37 -32.15
N LYS A 625 18.74 -38.00 -33.07
CA LYS A 625 17.75 -38.94 -33.64
C LYS A 625 18.40 -40.02 -34.51
N ALA A 626 19.43 -39.67 -35.28
CA ALA A 626 20.14 -40.63 -36.11
C ALA A 626 20.85 -41.70 -35.26
N HIS A 627 21.42 -41.33 -34.12
CA HIS A 627 22.04 -42.27 -33.18
C HIS A 627 21.04 -43.31 -32.64
N ASP A 628 19.77 -42.94 -32.41
CA ASP A 628 18.76 -43.90 -31.98
C ASP A 628 18.41 -44.91 -33.08
N ALA A 629 18.30 -44.44 -34.33
CA ALA A 629 17.99 -45.29 -35.46
C ALA A 629 19.09 -46.33 -35.70
N HIS A 630 20.37 -45.93 -35.58
CA HIS A 630 21.50 -46.85 -35.68
C HIS A 630 21.58 -47.81 -34.49
N SER A 631 21.28 -47.35 -33.27
CA SER A 631 21.27 -48.20 -32.07
C SER A 631 20.17 -49.28 -32.07
N LEU A 632 19.13 -49.14 -32.89
CA LEU A 632 18.08 -50.16 -33.06
C LEU A 632 18.41 -51.18 -34.15
N GLN A 633 19.39 -50.90 -35.01
CA GLN A 633 19.83 -51.80 -36.08
C GLN A 633 21.04 -52.65 -35.69
N SER A 634 21.75 -52.28 -34.62
CA SER A 634 22.82 -53.08 -34.00
C SER A 634 22.27 -53.86 -32.84
#